data_AF-A0AAW5ZBZ3-F1
#
_entry.id   AF-A0AAW5ZBZ3-F1
#
_cell.length_a   1.000
_cell.length_b   1.000
_cell.length_c   1.000
_cell.angle_alpha   90.00
_cell.angle_beta   90.00
_cell.angle_gamma   90.00
#
_symmetry.space_group_name_H-M   'P 1'
#
loop_
_entity.id
_entity.type
_entity.pdbx_description
1 polymer ?
#
loop_
_entity_poly.entity_id
_entity_poly.type
_entity_poly.pdbx_seq_one_letter_code
_entity_poly.pdbx_strand_id
1 'polypeptide(L)' 'TITYPRASKTRDVIAKLPLASLLLETDAPDMPLNGFQGKPNRPEQAARVFAVLCELRPEPADEIAEVLLN' A
#
# COMPACT_ATOMS: atom_id res chain seq x y z
N THR A 1 7.93 -1.54 2.15
CA THR A 1 6.54 -1.37 1.67
C THR A 1 6.53 -0.80 0.25
N ILE A 2 5.41 -0.94 -0.48
CA ILE A 2 5.21 -0.45 -1.85
C ILE A 2 5.43 1.05 -2.02
N THR A 3 5.38 1.84 -0.94
CA THR A 3 5.66 3.29 -0.96
C THR A 3 7.10 3.65 -1.32
N TYR A 4 8.02 2.68 -1.29
CA TYR A 4 9.40 2.88 -1.76
C TYR A 4 9.48 2.60 -3.27
N PRO A 5 9.82 3.58 -4.12
CA PRO A 5 9.93 3.37 -5.57
C PRO A 5 10.92 2.27 -5.94
N ARG A 6 12.00 2.11 -5.17
CA ARG A 6 13.02 1.06 -5.34
C ARG A 6 12.53 -0.36 -5.03
N ALA A 7 11.35 -0.52 -4.44
CA ALA A 7 10.77 -1.83 -4.13
C ALA A 7 10.10 -2.47 -5.36
N SER A 8 10.78 -2.44 -6.52
CA SER A 8 10.22 -2.79 -7.83
C SER A 8 9.59 -4.18 -7.84
N LYS A 9 10.29 -5.20 -7.32
CA LYS A 9 9.76 -6.58 -7.27
C LYS A 9 8.41 -6.67 -6.54
N THR A 10 8.29 -6.00 -5.39
CA THR A 10 7.05 -5.99 -4.61
C THR A 10 5.95 -5.21 -5.32
N ARG A 11 6.29 -4.04 -5.88
CA ARG A 11 5.35 -3.20 -6.65
C ARG A 11 4.80 -3.96 -7.87
N ASP A 12 5.66 -4.68 -8.60
CA ASP A 12 5.27 -5.47 -9.77
C ASP A 12 4.36 -6.65 -9.41
N VAL A 13 4.59 -7.30 -8.26
CA VAL A 13 3.74 -8.39 -7.77
C VAL A 13 2.36 -7.85 -7.39
N ILE A 14 2.30 -6.76 -6.61
CA ILE A 14 1.04 -6.12 -6.22
C ILE A 14 0.24 -5.64 -7.44
N ALA A 15 0.91 -5.15 -8.49
CA ALA A 15 0.26 -4.76 -9.73
C ALA A 15 -0.38 -5.92 -10.53
N LYS A 16 -0.03 -7.18 -10.22
CA LYS A 16 -0.46 -8.37 -11.00
C LYS A 16 -1.37 -9.33 -10.23
N LEU A 17 -1.29 -9.36 -8.90
CA LEU A 17 -2.12 -10.24 -8.08
C LEU A 17 -3.61 -9.89 -8.19
N PRO A 18 -4.54 -10.84 -7.99
CA PRO A 18 -5.95 -10.51 -7.85
C PRO A 18 -6.17 -9.53 -6.70
N LEU A 19 -7.00 -8.52 -6.90
CA LEU A 19 -7.29 -7.49 -5.91
C LEU A 19 -7.84 -8.08 -4.59
N ALA A 20 -8.70 -9.09 -4.70
CA ALA A 20 -9.26 -9.82 -3.55
C ALA A 20 -8.23 -10.63 -2.74
N SER A 21 -6.98 -10.73 -3.20
CA SER A 21 -5.90 -11.39 -2.47
C SER A 21 -4.98 -10.39 -1.75
N LEU A 22 -5.30 -9.10 -1.80
CA LEU A 22 -4.53 -8.03 -1.17
C LEU A 22 -5.19 -7.62 0.15
N LEU A 23 -4.35 -7.35 1.16
CA LEU A 23 -4.76 -6.74 2.42
C LEU A 23 -3.89 -5.50 2.65
N LEU A 24 -4.50 -4.43 3.16
CA LEU A 24 -3.79 -3.19 3.46
C LEU A 24 -3.35 -3.16 4.92
N GLU A 25 -2.04 -3.18 5.14
CA GLU A 25 -1.44 -3.10 6.48
C GLU A 25 -0.38 -1.99 6.57
N THR A 26 -0.22 -1.41 7.76
CA THR A 26 0.84 -0.42 8.03
C THR A 26 1.93 -0.92 8.96
N ASP A 27 1.83 -2.12 9.54
CA ASP A 27 2.81 -2.67 10.51
C ASP A 27 3.30 -1.65 11.57
N ALA A 28 2.43 -0.72 11.98
CA ALA A 28 2.79 0.33 12.93
C ALA A 28 2.93 -0.25 14.34
N PRO A 29 3.93 0.16 15.14
CA PRO A 29 4.78 1.35 14.97
C PRO A 29 6.05 1.17 14.12
N ASP A 30 6.30 -0.03 13.61
CA ASP A 30 7.51 -0.38 12.86
C ASP A 30 7.39 -0.04 11.35
N MET A 31 8.47 -0.25 10.59
CA MET A 31 8.52 -0.08 9.12
C MET A 31 8.02 1.26 8.56
N PRO A 32 8.66 2.40 8.88
CA PRO A 32 8.25 3.70 8.36
C PRO A 32 8.22 3.75 6.82
N LEU A 33 7.19 4.43 6.30
CA LEU A 33 7.03 4.68 4.86
C LEU A 33 8.19 5.50 4.29
N ASN A 34 8.31 5.46 2.97
CA ASN A 34 9.28 6.29 2.26
C ASN A 34 8.99 7.79 2.53
N GLY A 35 10.01 8.55 2.96
CA GLY A 35 9.89 9.94 3.39
C GLY A 35 9.63 10.13 4.89
N PHE A 36 9.42 9.04 5.65
CA PHE A 36 9.18 9.04 7.09
C PHE A 36 10.26 8.30 7.89
N GLN A 37 11.43 8.05 7.29
CA GLN A 37 12.53 7.34 7.95
C GLN A 37 12.92 8.03 9.26
N GLY A 38 13.17 7.22 10.31
CA GLY A 38 13.53 7.72 11.64
C GLY A 38 12.36 8.24 12.49
N LYS A 39 11.11 8.15 11.99
CA LYS A 39 9.89 8.44 12.75
C LYS A 39 9.10 7.15 12.97
N PRO A 40 8.36 7.01 14.10
CA PRO A 40 7.47 5.88 14.29
C PRO A 40 6.38 5.88 13.22
N ASN A 41 6.04 4.70 12.71
CA ASN A 41 4.93 4.55 11.80
C ASN A 41 3.60 4.68 12.56
N ARG A 42 2.55 5.11 11.86
CA ARG A 42 1.24 5.40 12.46
C ARG A 42 0.15 4.77 11.58
N PRO A 43 -0.97 4.32 12.15
CA PRO A 43 -2.06 3.69 11.38
C PRO A 43 -2.62 4.59 10.27
N GLU A 44 -2.61 5.91 10.47
CA GLU A 44 -2.98 6.92 9.47
C GLU A 44 -2.13 6.86 8.17
N GLN A 45 -0.96 6.23 8.20
CA GLN A 45 -0.13 6.03 7.01
C GLN A 45 -0.74 5.01 6.03
N ALA A 46 -1.78 4.27 6.44
CA ALA A 46 -2.52 3.34 5.57
C ALA A 46 -3.09 4.07 4.37
N ALA A 47 -3.57 5.30 4.56
CA ALA A 47 -4.08 6.15 3.47
C ALA A 47 -3.00 6.43 2.41
N ARG A 48 -1.73 6.56 2.80
CA ARG A 48 -0.62 6.74 1.85
C ARG A 48 -0.27 5.46 1.12
N VAL A 49 -0.31 4.32 1.82
CA VAL A 49 -0.11 3.01 1.18
C VAL A 49 -1.22 2.75 0.16
N PHE A 50 -2.47 3.09 0.50
CA PHE A 50 -3.63 3.00 -0.39
C PHE A 50 -3.48 3.90 -1.62
N ALA A 51 -3.05 5.15 -1.46
CA ALA A 51 -2.78 6.04 -2.60
C ALA A 51 -1.76 5.43 -3.57
N VAL A 52 -0.66 4.87 -3.04
CA VAL A 52 0.35 4.19 -3.86
C VAL A 52 -0.19 2.91 -4.50
N LEU A 53 -1.08 2.18 -3.84
CA LEU A 53 -1.75 1.02 -4.42
C LEU A 53 -2.61 1.43 -5.63
N CYS A 54 -3.36 2.52 -5.52
CA CYS A 54 -4.18 3.04 -6.63
C CYS A 54 -3.32 3.46 -7.84
N GLU A 55 -2.10 3.97 -7.63
CA GLU A 55 -1.16 4.27 -8.72
C GLU A 55 -0.62 3.01 -9.42
N LEU A 56 -0.59 1.87 -8.73
CA LEU A 56 -0.05 0.60 -9.22
C LEU A 56 -1.10 -0.28 -9.89
N ARG A 57 -2.38 0.08 -9.76
CA ARG A 57 -3.52 -0.74 -10.15
C ARG A 57 -4.35 -0.02 -11.22
N PRO A 58 -4.89 -0.75 -12.21
CA PRO A 58 -5.79 -0.16 -13.19
C PRO A 58 -7.20 0.10 -12.65
N GLU A 59 -7.61 -0.55 -11.56
CA GLU A 59 -8.95 -0.41 -10.98
C GLU A 59 -9.17 1.00 -10.36
N PRO A 60 -10.40 1.53 -10.39
CA PRO A 60 -10.75 2.76 -9.69
C PRO A 60 -10.52 2.65 -8.17
N ALA A 61 -10.16 3.77 -7.53
CA ALA A 61 -9.91 3.80 -6.08
C ALA A 61 -11.09 3.28 -5.26
N ASP A 62 -12.33 3.60 -5.65
CA ASP A 62 -13.53 3.15 -4.94
C ASP A 62 -13.69 1.62 -4.98
N GLU A 63 -13.38 0.98 -6.11
CA GLU A 63 -13.40 -0.49 -6.26
C GLU A 63 -12.31 -1.14 -5.40
N ILE A 64 -11.11 -0.56 -5.39
CA ILE A 64 -10.00 -1.00 -4.53
C ILE A 64 -10.39 -0.91 -3.05
N ALA A 65 -11.01 0.20 -2.65
CA ALA A 65 -11.46 0.39 -1.27
C ALA A 65 -12.55 -0.61 -0.87
N GLU A 66 -13.53 -0.84 -1.74
CA GLU A 66 -14.60 -1.80 -1.51
C GLU A 66 -14.05 -3.21 -1.30
N VAL A 67 -13.13 -3.65 -2.16
CA VAL A 67 -12.53 -4.99 -2.04
C VAL A 67 -11.67 -5.14 -0.78
N LEU A 68 -10.97 -4.10 -0.34
CA LEU A 68 -10.12 -4.15 0.85
C LEU A 68 -10.89 -4.10 2.18
N LEU A 69 -12.15 -3.66 2.16
CA LEU A 69 -13.01 -3.52 3.35
C LEU A 69 -13.99 -4.70 3.53
N ASN A 70 -14.09 -5.58 2.53
CA ASN A 70 -14.89 -6.81 2.55
C ASN A 70 -14.12 -7.98 3.19
#